data_AF-A0A515L9K2-F1
#
_entry.id   AF-A0A515L9K2-F1
#
_cell.length_a   1.000
_cell.length_b   1.000
_cell.length_c   1.000
_cell.angle_alpha   90.00
_cell.angle_beta   90.00
_cell.angle_gamma   90.00
#
_symmetry.space_group_name_H-M   'P 1'
#
loop_
_entity.id
_entity.type
_entity.pdbx_description
1 polymer ?
#
loop_
_entity_poly.entity_id
_entity_poly.type
_entity_poly.pdbx_seq_one_letter_code
_entity_poly.pdbx_strand_id
1 'polypeptide(L)' 'MAVIATIMNTRTGRAVQTMKFERMPKPWATFTLENGRQVTAERIDVGKPAPGKFSAPVDVWVSLGDD' A
#
# COMPACT_ATOMS: atom_id res chain seq x y z
N MET A 1 6.29 -14.07 7.19
CA MET A 1 7.03 -13.10 6.34
C MET A 1 6.22 -11.83 6.32
N ALA A 2 6.87 -10.68 6.52
CA ALA A 2 6.18 -9.41 6.45
C ALA A 2 6.23 -8.86 5.02
N VAL A 3 5.12 -8.29 4.56
CA VAL A 3 5.00 -7.62 3.27
C VAL A 3 5.26 -6.13 3.50
N ILE A 4 6.27 -5.59 2.84
CA ILE A 4 6.52 -4.15 2.83
C ILE A 4 5.77 -3.60 1.62
N ALA A 5 4.82 -2.70 1.87
CA ALA A 5 4.01 -2.12 0.81
C ALA A 5 4.04 -0.60 0.86
N THR A 6 4.12 0.03 -0.31
CA THR A 6 4.04 1.46 -0.49
C THR A 6 2.56 1.85 -0.55
N ILE A 7 2.14 2.77 0.31
CA ILE A 7 0.79 3.34 0.23
C ILE A 7 0.81 4.45 -0.82
N MET A 8 -0.03 4.30 -1.83
CA MET A 8 -0.16 5.21 -2.96
C MET A 8 -1.50 5.94 -2.89
N ASN A 9 -1.49 7.24 -3.12
CA ASN A 9 -2.74 8.01 -3.22
C ASN A 9 -3.31 7.88 -4.65
N THR A 10 -4.53 7.38 -4.75
CA THR A 10 -5.26 7.17 -6.01
C THR A 10 -5.45 8.48 -6.79
N ARG A 11 -5.62 9.61 -6.10
CA ARG A 11 -5.92 10.91 -6.71
C ARG A 11 -4.67 11.60 -7.23
N THR A 12 -3.58 11.54 -6.47
CA THR A 12 -2.34 12.27 -6.83
C THR A 12 -1.34 11.41 -7.56
N GLY A 13 -1.48 10.08 -7.53
CA GLY A 13 -0.49 9.15 -8.09
C GLY A 13 0.82 9.08 -7.31
N ARG A 14 0.89 9.68 -6.12
CA ARG A 14 2.12 9.80 -5.33
C ARG A 14 2.13 8.82 -4.16
N ALA A 15 3.33 8.39 -3.80
CA ALA A 15 3.56 7.64 -2.57
C ALA A 15 3.27 8.53 -1.36
N VAL A 16 2.47 8.01 -0.44
CA VAL A 16 2.11 8.66 0.82
C VAL A 16 3.10 8.25 1.91
N GLN A 17 3.31 6.95 2.06
CA GLN A 17 4.20 6.35 3.06
C GLN A 17 4.44 4.87 2.74
N THR A 18 5.34 4.22 3.47
CA THR A 18 5.57 2.76 3.38
C THR A 18 5.11 2.10 4.66
N MET A 19 4.37 1.00 4.55
CA MET A 19 3.87 0.25 5.70
C MET A 19 4.26 -1.22 5.62
N LYS A 20 4.46 -1.82 6.79
CA LYS A 20 4.76 -3.24 6.93
C LYS A 20 3.49 -3.97 7.37
N PHE A 21 3.04 -4.91 6.56
CA PHE A 21 1.92 -5.78 6.85
C PHE A 21 2.41 -7.17 7.24
N GLU A 22 1.75 -7.83 8.19
CA GLU A 22 2.09 -9.21 8.57
C GLU A 22 1.73 -10.23 7.48
N ARG A 23 0.76 -9.88 6.62
CA ARG A 23 0.29 -10.68 5.49
C ARG A 23 -0.04 -9.76 4.32
N MET A 24 -0.25 -10.34 3.13
CA MET A 24 -0.70 -9.59 1.97
C MET A 24 -2.02 -8.87 2.29
N PRO A 25 -2.09 -7.53 2.17
CA PRO A 25 -3.34 -6.80 2.38
C PRO A 25 -4.36 -7.23 1.33
N LYS A 26 -5.62 -7.36 1.73
CA LYS A 26 -6.72 -7.61 0.80
C LYS A 26 -7.10 -6.29 0.10
N PRO A 27 -7.60 -6.35 -1.15
CA PRO A 27 -8.42 -5.27 -1.67
C PRO A 27 -9.53 -4.95 -0.65
N TRP A 28 -9.82 -3.67 -0.44
CA TRP A 28 -10.83 -3.19 0.53
C TRP A 28 -10.47 -3.40 2.01
N ALA A 29 -9.24 -3.81 2.31
CA ALA A 29 -8.74 -3.80 3.68
C ALA A 29 -8.71 -2.36 4.20
N THR A 30 -9.18 -2.17 5.42
CA THR A 30 -9.15 -0.88 6.10
C THR A 30 -8.04 -0.89 7.13
N PHE A 31 -7.20 0.15 7.12
CA PHE A 31 -6.06 0.29 8.03
C PHE A 31 -5.82 1.76 8.36
N THR A 32 -5.08 2.00 9.43
CA THR A 32 -4.76 3.35 9.90
C THR A 32 -3.37 3.74 9.41
N LEU A 33 -3.28 4.89 8.75
CA LEU A 33 -2.03 5.51 8.34
C LEU A 33 -1.24 6.05 9.53
N GLU A 34 0.02 6.41 9.31
CA GLU A 34 0.89 6.95 10.37
C GLU A 34 0.39 8.30 10.92
N ASN A 35 -0.38 9.04 10.11
CA ASN A 35 -1.04 10.28 10.52
C ASN A 35 -2.34 10.06 11.33
N GLY A 36 -2.67 8.81 11.67
CA GLY A 36 -3.89 8.45 12.42
C GLY A 36 -5.16 8.37 11.57
N ARG A 37 -5.08 8.59 10.26
CA ARG A 37 -6.23 8.55 9.35
C ARG A 37 -6.55 7.12 8.95
N GLN A 38 -7.81 6.73 9.11
CA GLN A 38 -8.29 5.43 8.64
C GLN A 38 -8.58 5.51 7.15
N VAL A 39 -8.02 4.58 6.38
CA VAL A 39 -8.17 4.50 4.93
C VAL A 39 -8.51 3.09 4.52
N THR A 40 -9.22 2.97 3.39
CA THR A 40 -9.56 1.70 2.78
C THR A 40 -8.77 1.53 1.50
N ALA A 41 -8.10 0.39 1.35
CA ALA A 41 -7.45 0.02 0.10
C ALA A 41 -8.48 -0.12 -1.02
N GLU A 42 -8.30 0.61 -2.12
CA GLU A 42 -9.14 0.44 -3.30
C GLU A 42 -8.63 -0.69 -4.18
N ARG A 43 -7.31 -0.76 -4.36
CA ARG A 43 -6.63 -1.80 -5.13
C ARG A 43 -5.23 -2.06 -4.59
N ILE A 44 -4.74 -3.26 -4.84
CA ILE A 44 -3.37 -3.68 -4.54
C ILE A 44 -2.71 -4.01 -5.86
N ASP A 45 -1.59 -3.36 -6.16
CA ASP A 45 -0.72 -3.72 -7.27
C ASP A 45 0.48 -4.49 -6.72
N VAL A 46 0.83 -5.60 -7.38
CA VAL A 46 1.97 -6.41 -6.99
C VAL A 46 2.90 -6.46 -8.20
N GLY A 47 3.97 -5.70 -8.11
CA GLY A 47 4.92 -5.58 -9.21
C GLY A 47 5.82 -6.82 -9.32
N LYS A 48 6.53 -6.90 -10.44
CA LYS A 48 7.54 -7.93 -10.64
C LYS A 48 8.77 -7.63 -9.77
N PRO A 49 9.28 -8.59 -8.99
CA PRO A 49 10.54 -8.39 -8.28
C PRO A 49 11.68 -8.09 -9.26
N ALA A 50 12.54 -7.13 -8.90
CA ALA A 50 13.73 -6.83 -9.67
C ALA A 50 14.63 -8.09 -9.80
N PRO A 51 15.35 -8.26 -10.92
CA PRO A 51 16.29 -9.37 -11.08
C PRO A 51 17.24 -9.47 -9.87
N GLY A 52 17.34 -10.65 -9.27
CA GLY A 52 18.16 -10.88 -8.07
C GLY A 52 17.49 -10.51 -6.73
N LYS A 53 16.26 -9.99 -6.72
CA LYS A 53 15.44 -9.83 -5.50
C LYS A 53 14.31 -10.85 -5.45
N PHE A 54 14.02 -11.35 -4.25
CA PHE A 54 12.93 -12.30 -4.01
C PHE A 54 11.62 -11.61 -3.59
N SER A 55 11.69 -10.40 -3.03
CA SER A 55 10.50 -9.66 -2.60
C SER A 55 9.93 -8.84 -3.76
N ALA A 56 8.67 -9.10 -4.10
CA ALA A 56 7.89 -8.27 -4.99
C ALA A 56 7.58 -6.93 -4.32
N PRO A 57 7.65 -5.79 -5.04
CA PRO A 57 7.08 -4.54 -4.56
C PRO A 57 5.55 -4.66 -4.51
N VAL A 58 4.95 -4.10 -3.47
CA VAL A 58 3.50 -4.06 -3.30
C VAL A 58 3.08 -2.60 -3.16
N ASP A 59 2.16 -2.16 -4.00
CA ASP A 59 1.61 -0.80 -3.96
C ASP A 59 0.13 -0.87 -3.58
N VAL A 60 -0.21 -0.28 -2.44
CA VAL A 60 -1.56 -0.22 -1.90
C VAL A 60 -2.15 1.13 -2.25
N TRP A 61 -3.12 1.15 -3.16
CA TRP A 61 -3.77 2.38 -3.57
C TRP A 61 -4.93 2.69 -2.65
N VAL A 62 -4.93 3.89 -2.10
CA VAL A 62 -5.97 4.40 -1.19
C VAL A 62 -6.51 5.73 -1.69
N SER A 63 -7.78 5.98 -1.43
CA SER A 63 -8.38 7.30 -1.58
C SER A 63 -8.27 8.05 -0.26
N LEU A 64 -7.46 9.09 -0.23
CA LEU A 64 -7.46 10.07 0.85
C LEU A 64 -8.63 11.03 0.53
N GLY A 65 -9.81 10.74 1.06
CA GLY A 65 -10.99 11.61 0.91
C GLY A 65 -10.73 12.96 1.56
N ASP A 66 -10.52 13.99 0.74
CA ASP A 66 -10.05 15.35 1.05
C ASP A 66 -8.55 15.51 1.33
N ASP A 67 -7.95 16.43 0.56
CA ASP A 67 -6.71 17.17 0.83
C ASP A 67 -7.08 18.39 1.68
#